data_AF-A0A974NZP3-F1
#
_entry.id   AF-A0A974NZP3-F1
#
_cell.length_a   1.000
_cell.length_b   1.000
_cell.length_c   1.000
_cell.angle_alpha   90.00
_cell.angle_beta   90.00
_cell.angle_gamma   90.00
#
_symmetry.space_group_name_H-M   'P 1'
#
loop_
_entity.id
_entity.type
_entity.pdbx_description
1 polymer ?
#
loop_
_entity_poly.entity_id
_entity_poly.type
_entity_poly.pdbx_seq_one_letter_code
_entity_poly.pdbx_strand_id
1 'polypeptide(L)'
;MWSSRSPGWCWPRSCLHLPWSAWLRGASGYSGFSAMNALSLRNSEPERASRPFDRDRDGFVMGEGAGILLIEELEHAKRRGASIYCELSGYGLSSDAYHMTQPLPEGEGAARCMRMAMRHAGVNSGEIDYINAHGTSTPIGDICETRAIKLALGSSAKTTMVSSTKSMTGHLLGAAGGVEMAACVLAIKYGVVPPTINLEHQDPECDLDYVPNQAREQKVCVAINNSFGFGGHNATLLARRFPD
;
A
#
# COMPACT_ATOMS: atom_id res chain seq x y z
N MET A 1 -0.82 67.16 14.43
CA MET A 1 -1.56 66.88 13.18
C MET A 1 -2.16 65.47 13.30
N TRP A 2 -3.49 65.41 13.47
CA TRP A 2 -4.44 64.33 13.16
C TRP A 2 -4.34 62.92 13.78
N SER A 3 -5.48 62.50 14.32
CA SER A 3 -5.84 61.28 15.06
C SER A 3 -6.29 60.10 14.17
N SER A 4 -6.19 58.86 14.66
CA SER A 4 -7.15 57.75 14.41
C SER A 4 -6.93 56.62 15.44
N ARG A 5 -7.88 56.35 16.35
CA ARG A 5 -8.99 55.36 16.31
C ARG A 5 -8.56 53.89 16.14
N SER A 6 -8.74 53.11 17.22
CA SER A 6 -8.75 51.64 17.24
C SER A 6 -10.20 51.13 17.26
N PRO A 7 -10.58 50.11 16.48
CA PRO A 7 -11.84 49.40 16.70
C PRO A 7 -11.57 48.00 17.28
N GLY A 8 -12.11 47.76 18.48
CA GLY A 8 -12.31 46.41 19.00
C GLY A 8 -13.41 45.69 18.23
N TRP A 9 -13.19 44.41 17.94
CA TRP A 9 -14.19 43.52 17.35
C TRP A 9 -14.62 42.46 18.37
N CYS A 10 -15.90 42.49 18.68
CA CYS A 10 -16.63 41.56 19.52
C CYS A 10 -16.96 40.30 18.70
N TRP A 11 -16.55 39.12 19.15
CA TRP A 11 -16.94 37.84 18.54
C TRP A 11 -18.31 37.39 19.10
N PRO A 12 -19.32 37.08 18.27
CA PRO A 12 -20.52 36.44 18.76
C PRO A 12 -20.25 34.95 19.04
N ARG A 13 -20.65 34.50 20.23
CA ARG A 13 -20.72 33.07 20.59
C ARG A 13 -21.76 32.39 19.68
N SER A 14 -21.32 31.54 18.76
CA SER A 14 -22.17 30.60 18.04
C SER A 14 -21.99 29.20 18.62
N CYS A 15 -23.02 28.70 19.30
CA CYS A 15 -23.14 27.28 19.65
C CYS A 15 -23.40 26.48 18.38
N LEU A 16 -22.52 25.53 18.05
CA LEU A 16 -22.77 24.52 17.01
C LEU A 16 -23.76 23.49 17.54
N HIS A 17 -25.02 23.57 17.11
CA HIS A 17 -25.89 22.40 17.06
C HIS A 17 -25.57 21.62 15.79
N LEU A 18 -24.80 20.53 15.92
CA LEU A 18 -24.67 19.55 14.84
C LEU A 18 -25.90 18.62 14.89
N PRO A 19 -26.75 18.60 13.85
CA PRO A 19 -27.85 17.66 13.79
C PRO A 19 -27.30 16.24 13.64
N TRP A 20 -27.95 15.29 14.32
CA TRP A 20 -27.67 13.85 14.32
C TRP A 20 -27.50 13.21 12.93
N SER A 21 -27.97 13.86 11.86
CA SER A 21 -27.87 13.40 10.47
C SER A 21 -26.45 13.39 9.89
N ALA A 22 -25.46 13.99 10.56
CA ALA A 22 -24.07 13.98 10.08
C ALA A 22 -23.35 12.63 10.27
N TRP A 23 -23.88 11.71 11.08
CA TRP A 23 -23.27 10.40 11.36
C TRP A 23 -23.53 9.33 10.29
N LEU A 24 -24.40 9.58 9.31
CA LEU A 24 -24.73 8.62 8.25
C LEU A 24 -23.72 8.56 7.08
N ARG A 25 -22.70 9.42 7.06
CA ARG A 25 -21.71 9.44 5.95
C ARG A 25 -20.66 8.33 6.00
N GLY A 26 -20.50 7.64 7.14
CA GLY A 26 -19.62 6.45 7.23
C GLY A 26 -20.22 5.20 6.56
N ALA A 27 -21.55 5.09 6.52
CA ALA A 27 -22.26 3.93 6.00
C ALA A 27 -22.24 3.84 4.45
N SER A 28 -21.98 4.94 3.74
CA SER A 28 -22.04 5.00 2.28
C SER A 28 -20.85 4.33 1.59
N GLY A 29 -19.65 4.37 2.18
CA GLY A 29 -18.46 3.74 1.62
C GLY A 29 -18.54 2.21 1.71
N TYR A 30 -18.75 1.69 2.92
CA TYR A 30 -18.84 0.24 3.18
C TYR A 30 -19.97 -0.43 2.40
N SER A 31 -21.17 0.18 2.37
CA SER A 31 -22.30 -0.36 1.60
C SER A 31 -22.06 -0.32 0.09
N GLY A 32 -21.35 0.69 -0.42
CA GLY A 32 -20.93 0.75 -1.83
C GLY A 32 -20.01 -0.41 -2.22
N PHE A 33 -18.99 -0.71 -1.42
CA PHE A 33 -18.10 -1.85 -1.71
C PHE A 33 -18.78 -3.20 -1.54
N SER A 34 -19.71 -3.32 -0.59
CA SER A 34 -20.55 -4.51 -0.45
C SER A 34 -21.43 -4.71 -1.69
N ALA A 35 -22.07 -3.65 -2.20
CA ALA A 35 -22.90 -3.71 -3.41
C ALA A 35 -22.10 -4.06 -4.68
N MET A 36 -20.79 -3.77 -4.71
CA MET A 36 -19.87 -4.16 -5.78
C MET A 36 -19.28 -5.57 -5.59
N ASN A 37 -19.66 -6.31 -4.55
CA ASN A 37 -19.08 -7.60 -4.17
C ASN A 37 -17.54 -7.57 -4.03
N ALA A 38 -17.02 -6.45 -3.53
CA ALA A 38 -15.57 -6.28 -3.34
C ALA A 38 -15.10 -6.69 -1.94
N LEU A 39 -16.02 -6.74 -0.97
CA LEU A 39 -15.76 -7.15 0.41
C LEU A 39 -15.85 -8.66 0.58
N SER A 40 -15.01 -9.23 1.43
CA SER A 40 -15.15 -10.62 1.85
C SER A 40 -16.51 -10.86 2.51
N LEU A 41 -17.11 -12.02 2.24
CA LEU A 41 -18.37 -12.47 2.84
C LEU A 41 -18.14 -13.52 3.94
N ARG A 42 -16.89 -13.77 4.32
CA ARG A 42 -16.49 -14.73 5.37
C ARG A 42 -16.80 -14.22 6.78
N ASN A 43 -18.08 -14.02 7.06
CA ASN A 43 -18.58 -13.52 8.35
C ASN A 43 -18.46 -14.56 9.48
N SER A 44 -18.36 -15.85 9.16
CA SER A 44 -18.22 -16.93 10.15
C SER A 44 -16.80 -17.03 10.74
N GLU A 45 -15.80 -16.51 10.04
CA GLU A 45 -14.38 -16.56 10.44
C GLU A 45 -13.68 -15.24 10.10
N PRO A 46 -14.08 -14.10 10.69
CA PRO A 46 -13.61 -12.77 10.29
C PRO A 46 -12.10 -12.58 10.45
N GLU A 47 -11.49 -13.18 11.49
CA GLU A 47 -10.03 -13.20 11.73
C GLU A 47 -9.24 -13.81 10.56
N ARG A 48 -9.88 -14.70 9.78
CA ARG A 48 -9.29 -15.38 8.62
C ARG A 48 -9.82 -14.85 7.29
N ALA A 49 -10.58 -13.77 7.28
CA ALA A 49 -11.24 -13.26 6.07
C ALA A 49 -10.26 -12.60 5.09
N SER A 50 -9.29 -11.81 5.58
CA SER A 50 -8.25 -11.26 4.71
C SER A 50 -7.15 -12.30 4.51
N ARG A 51 -7.11 -12.89 3.31
CA ARG A 51 -6.19 -13.96 2.92
C ARG A 51 -5.62 -13.74 1.51
N PRO A 52 -4.82 -12.68 1.31
CA PRO A 52 -4.21 -12.40 0.02
C PRO A 52 -3.50 -13.63 -0.56
N PHE A 53 -3.65 -13.86 -1.87
CA PHE A 53 -3.05 -14.95 -2.64
C PHE A 53 -3.52 -16.38 -2.27
N ASP A 54 -4.42 -16.53 -1.30
CA ASP A 54 -5.02 -17.82 -0.93
C ASP A 54 -6.13 -18.19 -1.92
N ARG A 55 -6.20 -19.45 -2.35
CA ARG A 55 -7.22 -19.96 -3.29
C ARG A 55 -8.65 -19.65 -2.84
N ASP A 56 -8.90 -19.63 -1.54
CA ASP A 56 -10.24 -19.50 -0.97
C ASP A 56 -10.58 -18.04 -0.59
N ARG A 57 -9.83 -17.06 -1.14
CA ARG A 57 -10.08 -15.61 -1.00
C ARG A 57 -11.33 -15.17 -1.76
N ASP A 58 -12.11 -14.28 -1.17
CA ASP A 58 -13.42 -13.87 -1.71
C ASP A 58 -13.66 -12.36 -1.72
N GLY A 59 -12.64 -11.55 -1.38
CA GLY A 59 -12.76 -10.09 -1.30
C GLY A 59 -11.84 -9.50 -0.24
N PHE A 60 -11.74 -8.18 -0.23
CA PHE A 60 -10.93 -7.50 0.78
C PHE A 60 -11.70 -7.32 2.09
N VAL A 61 -10.99 -7.22 3.21
CA VAL A 61 -11.54 -6.77 4.49
C VAL A 61 -11.21 -5.30 4.63
N MET A 62 -12.21 -4.43 4.85
CA MET A 62 -11.95 -3.00 5.02
C MET A 62 -11.29 -2.75 6.39
N GLY A 63 -10.22 -1.94 6.38
CA GLY A 63 -9.57 -1.45 7.59
C GLY A 63 -9.62 0.07 7.66
N GLU A 64 -9.24 0.63 8.81
CA GLU A 64 -9.08 2.06 9.04
C GLU A 64 -7.71 2.37 9.64
N GLY A 65 -7.21 3.58 9.42
CA GLY A 65 -5.92 4.02 9.95
C GLY A 65 -5.29 5.14 9.15
N ALA A 66 -4.07 5.50 9.52
CA ALA A 66 -3.26 6.51 8.83
C ALA A 66 -1.77 6.15 8.92
N GLY A 67 -1.03 6.39 7.84
CA GLY A 67 0.42 6.29 7.80
C GLY A 67 1.00 7.58 7.24
N ILE A 68 2.01 8.12 7.92
CA ILE A 68 2.64 9.39 7.56
C ILE A 68 4.14 9.17 7.46
N LEU A 69 4.74 9.62 6.36
CA LEU A 69 6.18 9.69 6.18
C LEU A 69 6.61 11.15 6.07
N LEU A 70 7.72 11.48 6.71
CA LEU A 70 8.38 12.79 6.60
C LEU A 70 9.52 12.64 5.60
N ILE A 71 9.42 13.32 4.47
CA ILE A 71 10.41 13.30 3.40
C ILE A 71 11.17 14.62 3.43
N GLU A 72 12.48 14.55 3.30
CA GLU A 72 13.37 15.69 3.44
C GLU A 72 14.54 15.58 2.45
N GLU A 73 15.08 16.73 2.04
CA GLU A 73 16.32 16.77 1.27
C GLU A 73 17.50 16.24 2.10
N LEU A 74 18.34 15.40 1.50
CA LEU A 74 19.35 14.62 2.21
C LEU A 74 20.35 15.50 2.95
N GLU A 75 20.86 16.54 2.31
CA GLU A 75 21.86 17.42 2.92
C GLU A 75 21.25 18.25 4.05
N HIS A 76 19.99 18.66 3.94
CA HIS A 76 19.25 19.28 5.04
C HIS A 76 19.08 18.32 6.22
N ALA A 77 18.67 17.07 5.98
CA ALA A 77 18.54 16.04 7.00
C ALA A 77 19.88 15.77 7.72
N LYS A 78 20.98 15.66 6.96
CA LYS A 78 22.34 15.52 7.52
C LYS A 78 22.76 16.73 8.36
N ARG A 79 22.56 17.95 7.85
CA ARG A 79 22.96 19.19 8.56
C ARG A 79 22.30 19.33 9.92
N ARG A 80 21.05 18.89 10.08
CA ARG A 80 20.34 18.92 11.37
C ARG A 80 20.50 17.65 12.21
N GLY A 81 21.31 16.68 11.78
CA GLY A 81 21.53 15.41 12.49
C GLY A 81 20.28 14.53 12.57
N ALA A 82 19.44 14.52 11.53
CA ALA A 82 18.22 13.71 11.49
C ALA A 82 18.54 12.21 11.44
N SER A 83 17.68 11.38 12.06
CA SER A 83 17.70 9.94 11.82
C SER A 83 17.12 9.62 10.44
N ILE A 84 17.94 9.07 9.55
CA ILE A 84 17.53 8.67 8.20
C ILE A 84 17.18 7.18 8.24
N TYR A 85 15.94 6.84 7.91
CA TYR A 85 15.47 5.45 7.94
C TYR A 85 15.75 4.72 6.63
N CYS A 86 15.57 5.42 5.51
CA CYS A 86 15.80 4.94 4.17
C CYS A 86 15.95 6.15 3.23
N GLU A 87 16.31 5.88 1.99
CA GLU A 87 16.13 6.82 0.89
C GLU A 87 14.95 6.38 0.04
N LEU A 88 14.00 7.29 -0.21
CA LEU A 88 12.92 7.07 -1.17
C LEU A 88 13.46 7.35 -2.57
N SER A 89 14.02 6.35 -3.22
CA SER A 89 14.86 6.52 -4.41
C SER A 89 14.11 6.38 -5.74
N GLY A 90 12.87 5.90 -5.75
CA GLY A 90 12.12 5.74 -7.00
C GLY A 90 10.61 5.78 -6.83
N TYR A 91 9.94 6.18 -7.91
CA TYR A 91 8.49 6.09 -8.02
C TYR A 91 8.08 5.78 -9.47
N GLY A 92 6.95 5.11 -9.63
CA GLY A 92 6.30 4.85 -10.90
C GLY A 92 4.83 5.16 -10.79
N LEU A 93 4.25 5.69 -11.86
CA LEU A 93 2.82 5.96 -11.98
C LEU A 93 2.36 5.54 -13.38
N SER A 94 1.29 4.77 -13.45
CA SER A 94 0.66 4.39 -14.72
C SER A 94 -0.86 4.31 -14.55
N SER A 95 -1.57 4.19 -15.67
CA SER A 95 -2.99 3.89 -15.68
C SER A 95 -3.28 2.75 -16.64
N ASP A 96 -4.20 1.86 -16.25
CA ASP A 96 -4.62 0.74 -17.08
C ASP A 96 -5.50 1.20 -18.25
N ALA A 97 -6.23 2.31 -18.11
CA ALA A 97 -7.23 2.79 -19.09
C ALA A 97 -8.16 1.68 -19.61
N TYR A 98 -8.51 0.73 -18.73
CA TYR A 98 -9.17 -0.53 -19.08
C TYR A 98 -10.57 -0.65 -18.48
N HIS A 99 -10.67 -0.73 -17.15
CA HIS A 99 -11.93 -0.89 -16.45
C HIS A 99 -11.95 -0.07 -15.15
N MET A 100 -13.13 0.35 -14.71
CA MET A 100 -13.27 1.20 -13.52
C MET A 100 -12.88 0.49 -12.22
N THR A 101 -13.05 -0.83 -12.13
CA THR A 101 -12.83 -1.58 -10.88
C THR A 101 -11.99 -2.84 -11.04
N GLN A 102 -11.65 -3.22 -12.27
CA GLN A 102 -10.88 -4.43 -12.54
C GLN A 102 -9.51 -4.03 -13.08
N PRO A 103 -8.43 -4.66 -12.59
CA PRO A 103 -7.10 -4.44 -13.14
C PRO A 103 -7.02 -5.01 -14.56
N LEU A 104 -6.02 -4.55 -15.32
CA LEU A 104 -5.69 -5.17 -16.59
C LEU A 104 -5.31 -6.66 -16.37
N PRO A 105 -5.97 -7.64 -17.02
CA PRO A 105 -5.81 -9.08 -16.74
C PRO A 105 -4.37 -9.61 -16.88
N GLU A 106 -3.61 -9.02 -17.80
CA GLU A 106 -2.22 -9.36 -18.08
C GLU A 106 -1.25 -8.66 -17.11
N GLY A 107 -1.71 -7.66 -16.34
CA GLY A 107 -0.89 -6.94 -15.35
C GLY A 107 0.12 -5.95 -15.94
N GLU A 108 0.06 -5.66 -17.25
CA GLU A 108 1.09 -4.83 -17.91
C GLU A 108 1.13 -3.38 -17.41
N GLY A 109 0.00 -2.79 -17.00
CA GLY A 109 -0.03 -1.45 -16.41
C GLY A 109 0.73 -1.38 -15.08
N ALA A 110 0.46 -2.32 -14.18
CA ALA A 110 1.20 -2.50 -12.92
C ALA A 110 2.68 -2.87 -13.15
N ALA A 111 2.97 -3.75 -14.13
CA ALA A 111 4.35 -4.12 -14.46
C ALA A 111 5.16 -2.91 -14.96
N ARG A 112 4.56 -2.09 -15.83
CA ARG A 112 5.14 -0.83 -16.29
C ARG A 112 5.37 0.14 -15.13
N CYS A 113 4.44 0.21 -14.18
CA CYS A 113 4.57 1.04 -12.98
C CYS A 113 5.82 0.65 -12.18
N MET A 114 6.01 -0.65 -11.89
CA MET A 114 7.20 -1.16 -11.21
C MET A 114 8.49 -0.90 -12.01
N ARG A 115 8.48 -1.12 -13.34
CA ARG A 115 9.62 -0.81 -14.22
C ARG A 115 9.98 0.69 -14.22
N MET A 116 9.00 1.58 -14.11
CA MET A 116 9.23 3.03 -13.99
C MET A 116 9.90 3.37 -12.66
N ALA A 117 9.43 2.79 -11.55
CA ALA A 117 10.04 2.99 -10.23
C ALA A 117 11.49 2.50 -10.17
N MET A 118 11.76 1.29 -10.70
CA MET A 118 13.11 0.72 -10.82
C MET A 118 14.02 1.61 -11.69
N ARG A 119 13.53 2.06 -12.85
CA ARG A 119 14.28 2.96 -13.75
C ARG A 119 14.59 4.30 -13.08
N HIS A 120 13.63 4.89 -12.39
CA HIS A 120 13.82 6.15 -11.67
C HIS A 120 14.88 6.00 -10.57
N ALA A 121 14.89 4.87 -9.86
CA ALA A 121 15.89 4.56 -8.85
C ALA A 121 17.26 4.13 -9.38
N GLY A 122 17.37 3.80 -10.68
CA GLY A 122 18.58 3.22 -11.26
C GLY A 122 18.89 1.80 -10.76
N VAL A 123 17.85 1.04 -10.40
CA VAL A 123 17.96 -0.30 -9.80
C VAL A 123 17.47 -1.36 -10.79
N ASN A 124 18.16 -2.50 -10.86
CA ASN A 124 17.75 -3.65 -11.68
C ASN A 124 16.81 -4.58 -10.92
N SER A 125 16.05 -5.41 -11.65
CA SER A 125 15.09 -6.35 -11.03
C SER A 125 15.72 -7.36 -10.07
N GLY A 126 16.98 -7.75 -10.28
CA GLY A 126 17.72 -8.66 -9.40
C GLY A 126 18.18 -8.04 -8.08
N GLU A 127 18.05 -6.73 -7.93
CA GLU A 127 18.42 -6.01 -6.70
C GLU A 127 17.20 -5.77 -5.79
N ILE A 128 15.99 -6.15 -6.21
CA ILE A 128 14.78 -6.05 -5.40
C ILE A 128 14.74 -7.22 -4.40
N ASP A 129 14.82 -6.91 -3.11
CA ASP A 129 14.79 -7.94 -2.06
C ASP A 129 13.36 -8.26 -1.63
N TYR A 130 12.51 -7.23 -1.56
CA TYR A 130 11.18 -7.31 -0.99
C TYR A 130 10.15 -6.46 -1.75
N ILE A 131 8.95 -7.01 -1.94
CA ILE A 131 7.78 -6.30 -2.43
C ILE A 131 6.66 -6.41 -1.38
N ASN A 132 6.27 -5.28 -0.78
CA ASN A 132 4.97 -5.18 -0.15
C ASN A 132 3.92 -4.99 -1.26
N ALA A 133 3.23 -6.08 -1.58
CA ALA A 133 2.24 -6.13 -2.64
C ALA A 133 0.98 -5.33 -2.27
N HIS A 134 0.21 -4.96 -3.28
CA HIS A 134 -1.11 -4.42 -3.07
C HIS A 134 -2.04 -5.49 -2.45
N GLY A 135 -2.00 -6.74 -2.93
CA GLY A 135 -2.54 -7.96 -2.31
C GLY A 135 -3.80 -7.75 -1.49
N THR A 136 -4.93 -7.58 -2.17
CA THR A 136 -6.19 -7.15 -1.54
C THR A 136 -7.04 -8.32 -1.08
N SER A 137 -6.64 -9.57 -1.30
CA SER A 137 -7.50 -10.74 -1.06
C SER A 137 -8.69 -10.81 -2.02
N THR A 138 -8.58 -10.15 -3.18
CA THR A 138 -9.57 -10.24 -4.26
C THR A 138 -9.13 -11.28 -5.30
N PRO A 139 -10.05 -12.08 -5.86
CA PRO A 139 -9.68 -13.16 -6.78
C PRO A 139 -8.84 -12.67 -7.97
N ILE A 140 -9.33 -11.64 -8.68
CA ILE A 140 -8.69 -11.10 -9.88
C ILE A 140 -7.45 -10.26 -9.54
N GLY A 141 -7.53 -9.42 -8.49
CA GLY A 141 -6.46 -8.48 -8.14
C GLY A 141 -5.15 -9.18 -7.84
N ASP A 142 -5.19 -10.19 -6.99
CA ASP A 142 -3.99 -10.91 -6.52
C ASP A 142 -3.32 -11.72 -7.65
N ILE A 143 -4.11 -12.26 -8.60
CA ILE A 143 -3.59 -12.94 -9.80
C ILE A 143 -2.93 -11.94 -10.75
N CYS A 144 -3.60 -10.81 -11.02
CA CYS A 144 -3.08 -9.80 -11.94
C CYS A 144 -1.80 -9.16 -11.39
N GLU A 145 -1.72 -8.91 -10.07
CA GLU A 145 -0.50 -8.42 -9.44
C GLU A 145 0.63 -9.45 -9.51
N THR A 146 0.34 -10.74 -9.30
CA THR A 146 1.34 -11.80 -9.45
C THR A 146 1.93 -11.81 -10.86
N ARG A 147 1.07 -11.73 -11.88
CA ARG A 147 1.49 -11.63 -13.30
C ARG A 147 2.32 -10.36 -13.53
N ALA A 148 1.89 -9.23 -12.97
CA ALA A 148 2.61 -7.97 -13.08
C ALA A 148 4.01 -8.03 -12.48
N ILE A 149 4.18 -8.65 -11.30
CA ILE A 149 5.48 -8.84 -10.64
C ILE A 149 6.38 -9.70 -11.53
N LYS A 150 5.87 -10.82 -12.05
CA LYS A 150 6.61 -11.71 -12.98
C LYS A 150 7.04 -10.97 -14.25
N LEU A 151 6.15 -10.15 -14.82
CA LEU A 151 6.47 -9.33 -16.00
C LEU A 151 7.52 -8.26 -15.70
N ALA A 152 7.44 -7.59 -14.55
CA ALA A 152 8.35 -6.51 -14.19
C ALA A 152 9.75 -7.02 -13.84
N LEU A 153 9.84 -8.12 -13.08
CA LEU A 153 11.09 -8.61 -12.52
C LEU A 153 11.75 -9.72 -13.36
N GLY A 154 10.99 -10.39 -14.23
CA GLY A 154 11.48 -11.54 -14.99
C GLY A 154 11.83 -12.71 -14.06
N SER A 155 13.00 -13.31 -14.26
CA SER A 155 13.46 -14.46 -13.45
C SER A 155 13.61 -14.13 -11.96
N SER A 156 13.93 -12.88 -11.61
CA SER A 156 14.11 -12.43 -10.22
C SER A 156 12.81 -12.52 -9.40
N ALA A 157 11.64 -12.55 -10.04
CA ALA A 157 10.36 -12.67 -9.34
C ALA A 157 10.28 -13.92 -8.46
N LYS A 158 10.91 -15.03 -8.87
CA LYS A 158 10.88 -16.30 -8.12
C LYS A 158 11.70 -16.28 -6.83
N THR A 159 12.65 -15.36 -6.72
CA THR A 159 13.55 -15.25 -5.56
C THR A 159 13.28 -14.00 -4.73
N THR A 160 12.40 -13.10 -5.22
CA THR A 160 12.00 -11.89 -4.52
C THR A 160 10.94 -12.24 -3.49
N MET A 161 11.12 -11.77 -2.25
CA MET A 161 10.11 -11.95 -1.21
C MET A 161 8.94 -11.02 -1.50
N VAL A 162 7.73 -11.54 -1.43
CA VAL A 162 6.49 -10.77 -1.57
C VAL A 162 5.67 -10.96 -0.30
N SER A 163 4.97 -9.95 0.17
CA SER A 163 3.90 -10.17 1.15
C SER A 163 2.83 -9.09 1.05
N SER A 164 1.67 -9.36 1.64
CA SER A 164 0.63 -8.34 1.82
C SER A 164 0.33 -8.12 3.29
N THR A 165 0.71 -6.96 3.79
CA THR A 165 0.39 -6.50 5.15
C THR A 165 -1.12 -6.29 5.37
N LYS A 166 -1.92 -6.17 4.29
CA LYS A 166 -3.38 -6.13 4.37
C LYS A 166 -3.98 -7.40 4.96
N SER A 167 -3.27 -8.53 4.90
CA SER A 167 -3.67 -9.76 5.60
C SER A 167 -3.87 -9.55 7.10
N MET A 168 -3.13 -8.61 7.70
CA MET A 168 -3.18 -8.27 9.13
C MET A 168 -4.00 -6.99 9.39
N THR A 169 -3.86 -5.98 8.53
CA THR A 169 -4.45 -4.64 8.77
C THR A 169 -5.81 -4.43 8.12
N GLY A 170 -6.21 -5.32 7.21
CA GLY A 170 -7.23 -5.03 6.22
C GLY A 170 -6.76 -3.96 5.22
N HIS A 171 -7.66 -3.60 4.30
CA HIS A 171 -7.44 -2.60 3.28
C HIS A 171 -7.90 -1.22 3.78
N LEU A 172 -6.92 -0.35 4.07
CA LEU A 172 -7.12 1.02 4.56
C LEU A 172 -7.45 2.04 3.46
N LEU A 173 -7.86 1.58 2.27
CA LEU A 173 -8.17 2.42 1.11
C LEU A 173 -7.04 3.43 0.84
N GLY A 174 -7.33 4.74 0.86
CA GLY A 174 -6.35 5.80 0.59
C GLY A 174 -5.22 5.89 1.63
N ALA A 175 -5.39 5.37 2.84
CA ALA A 175 -4.34 5.37 3.85
C ALA A 175 -3.37 4.19 3.73
N ALA A 176 -3.71 3.16 2.95
CA ALA A 176 -2.93 1.94 2.77
C ALA A 176 -1.49 2.24 2.35
N GLY A 177 -1.29 3.09 1.33
CA GLY A 177 0.05 3.39 0.81
C GLY A 177 1.01 3.98 1.85
N GLY A 178 0.52 4.79 2.79
CA GLY A 178 1.35 5.36 3.85
C GLY A 178 1.75 4.33 4.92
N VAL A 179 0.80 3.48 5.35
CA VAL A 179 1.04 2.43 6.35
C VAL A 179 1.97 1.36 5.77
N GLU A 180 1.72 0.96 4.54
CA GLU A 180 2.50 -0.05 3.81
C GLU A 180 3.92 0.43 3.51
N MET A 181 4.08 1.71 3.16
CA MET A 181 5.41 2.28 2.97
C MET A 181 6.18 2.29 4.30
N ALA A 182 5.53 2.62 5.42
CA ALA A 182 6.17 2.52 6.73
C ALA A 182 6.61 1.07 7.04
N ALA A 183 5.80 0.06 6.70
CA ALA A 183 6.18 -1.35 6.83
C ALA A 183 7.43 -1.71 6.00
N CYS A 184 7.52 -1.25 4.74
CA CYS A 184 8.73 -1.42 3.93
C CYS A 184 9.98 -0.77 4.56
N VAL A 185 9.84 0.46 5.09
CA VAL A 185 10.94 1.16 5.75
C VAL A 185 11.40 0.43 7.01
N LEU A 186 10.46 -0.11 7.80
CA LEU A 186 10.78 -0.91 8.97
C LEU A 186 11.43 -2.25 8.59
N ALA A 187 11.02 -2.87 7.49
CA ALA A 187 11.65 -4.07 6.97
C ALA A 187 13.11 -3.83 6.55
N ILE A 188 13.39 -2.69 5.89
CA ILE A 188 14.76 -2.25 5.57
C ILE A 188 15.58 -2.03 6.85
N LYS A 189 15.00 -1.33 7.83
CA LYS A 189 15.70 -0.95 9.06
C LYS A 189 16.04 -2.15 9.95
N TYR A 190 15.09 -3.06 10.14
CA TYR A 190 15.24 -4.18 11.07
C TYR A 190 15.63 -5.49 10.41
N GLY A 191 15.56 -5.60 9.08
CA GLY A 191 15.82 -6.86 8.37
C GLY A 191 14.77 -7.91 8.70
N VAL A 192 13.51 -7.51 8.83
CA VAL A 192 12.38 -8.40 9.11
C VAL A 192 11.27 -8.12 8.11
N VAL A 193 10.97 -9.11 7.27
CA VAL A 193 9.90 -9.04 6.28
C VAL A 193 8.58 -9.47 6.93
N PRO A 194 7.52 -8.63 6.87
CA PRO A 194 6.23 -8.98 7.45
C PRO A 194 5.58 -10.13 6.66
N PRO A 195 4.85 -11.03 7.32
CA PRO A 195 4.21 -12.16 6.66
C PRO A 195 2.94 -11.75 5.90
N THR A 196 2.51 -12.63 5.01
CA THR A 196 1.10 -12.74 4.62
C THR A 196 0.42 -13.77 5.52
N ILE A 197 -0.35 -13.33 6.52
CA ILE A 197 -1.11 -14.26 7.38
C ILE A 197 -2.34 -14.80 6.64
N ASN A 198 -2.95 -15.87 7.16
CA ASN A 198 -4.12 -16.54 6.60
C ASN A 198 -3.92 -17.19 5.21
N LEU A 199 -2.67 -17.29 4.73
CA LEU A 199 -2.32 -17.99 3.50
C LEU A 199 -2.08 -19.47 3.81
N GLU A 200 -3.06 -20.32 3.53
CA GLU A 200 -3.06 -21.75 3.86
C GLU A 200 -3.01 -22.63 2.61
N HIS A 201 -3.76 -22.23 1.59
CA HIS A 201 -3.82 -22.89 0.30
C HIS A 201 -3.44 -21.89 -0.78
N GLN A 202 -2.14 -21.72 -1.00
CA GLN A 202 -1.66 -20.81 -2.04
C GLN A 202 -2.26 -21.17 -3.40
N ASP A 203 -2.84 -20.17 -4.05
CA ASP A 203 -3.46 -20.31 -5.36
C ASP A 203 -2.40 -20.69 -6.41
N PRO A 204 -2.59 -21.72 -7.25
CA PRO A 204 -1.64 -22.07 -8.31
C PRO A 204 -1.33 -20.94 -9.30
N GLU A 205 -2.22 -19.96 -9.46
CA GLU A 205 -1.96 -18.76 -10.28
C GLU A 205 -1.15 -17.68 -9.53
N CYS A 206 -1.08 -17.80 -8.21
CA CYS A 206 -0.24 -17.01 -7.32
C CYS A 206 0.98 -17.87 -6.92
N ASP A 207 2.01 -17.94 -7.77
CA ASP A 207 3.12 -18.89 -7.64
C ASP A 207 4.44 -18.28 -7.13
N LEU A 208 4.38 -17.15 -6.42
CA LEU A 208 5.56 -16.49 -5.83
C LEU A 208 5.74 -16.86 -4.34
N ASP A 209 6.84 -16.40 -3.75
CA ASP A 209 7.09 -16.51 -2.31
C ASP A 209 6.38 -15.37 -1.56
N TYR A 210 5.18 -15.64 -1.04
CA TYR A 210 4.37 -14.64 -0.33
C TYR A 210 4.65 -14.52 1.17
N VAL A 211 5.75 -15.11 1.66
CA VAL A 211 6.15 -15.13 3.07
C VAL A 211 4.96 -15.54 3.98
N PRO A 212 4.44 -16.78 3.83
CA PRO A 212 3.20 -17.18 4.49
C PRO A 212 3.36 -17.30 6.01
N ASN A 213 2.44 -16.69 6.75
CA ASN A 213 2.14 -16.87 8.19
C ASN A 213 3.21 -16.50 9.21
N GLN A 214 4.50 -16.52 8.87
CA GLN A 214 5.60 -16.19 9.78
C GLN A 214 6.50 -15.15 9.17
N ALA A 215 6.81 -14.10 9.96
CA ALA A 215 7.76 -13.09 9.56
C ALA A 215 9.12 -13.73 9.26
N ARG A 216 9.84 -13.18 8.29
CA ARG A 216 11.16 -13.70 7.91
C ARG A 216 12.25 -12.70 8.26
N GLU A 217 13.18 -13.12 9.10
CA GLU A 217 14.42 -12.37 9.34
C GLU A 217 15.31 -12.51 8.11
N GLN A 218 15.43 -11.43 7.34
CA GLN A 218 16.23 -11.36 6.12
C GLN A 218 16.62 -9.90 5.90
N LYS A 219 17.90 -9.66 5.59
CA LYS A 219 18.38 -8.33 5.25
C LYS A 219 17.64 -7.81 4.00
N VAL A 220 17.05 -6.63 4.10
CA VAL A 220 16.40 -5.93 2.98
C VAL A 220 17.19 -4.65 2.68
N CYS A 221 17.69 -4.53 1.45
CA CYS A 221 18.37 -3.36 0.92
C CYS A 221 17.47 -2.54 0.02
N VAL A 222 16.63 -3.18 -0.80
CA VAL A 222 15.67 -2.51 -1.68
C VAL A 222 14.28 -3.12 -1.50
N ALA A 223 13.31 -2.26 -1.18
CA ALA A 223 11.92 -2.63 -1.02
C ALA A 223 11.03 -1.83 -1.97
N ILE A 224 10.04 -2.51 -2.55
CA ILE A 224 8.97 -1.91 -3.34
C ILE A 224 7.67 -1.93 -2.54
N ASN A 225 6.88 -0.85 -2.62
CA ASN A 225 5.50 -0.80 -2.16
C ASN A 225 4.54 -0.56 -3.35
N ASN A 226 3.59 -1.46 -3.57
CA ASN A 226 2.62 -1.39 -4.65
C ASN A 226 1.24 -0.91 -4.17
N SER A 227 0.62 -0.02 -4.95
CA SER A 227 -0.74 0.47 -4.72
C SER A 227 -1.49 0.54 -6.05
N PHE A 228 -2.41 -0.41 -6.26
CA PHE A 228 -3.17 -0.56 -7.51
C PHE A 228 -4.65 -0.32 -7.24
N GLY A 229 -5.04 0.95 -7.29
CA GLY A 229 -6.35 1.41 -6.86
C GLY A 229 -7.44 1.28 -7.93
N PHE A 230 -8.69 1.26 -7.47
CA PHE A 230 -9.86 1.43 -8.34
C PHE A 230 -9.71 2.66 -9.24
N GLY A 231 -10.29 2.60 -10.44
CA GLY A 231 -10.08 3.55 -11.54
C GLY A 231 -8.86 3.23 -12.41
N GLY A 232 -8.18 2.10 -12.15
CA GLY A 232 -7.01 1.68 -12.90
C GLY A 232 -5.77 2.52 -12.61
N HIS A 233 -5.64 3.06 -11.38
CA HIS A 233 -4.50 3.85 -10.96
C HIS A 233 -3.42 2.91 -10.41
N ASN A 234 -2.23 2.92 -11.03
CA ASN A 234 -1.11 2.15 -10.52
C ASN A 234 -0.02 3.07 -9.99
N ALA A 235 0.35 2.89 -8.74
CA ALA A 235 1.46 3.58 -8.11
C ALA A 235 2.42 2.59 -7.46
N THR A 236 3.71 2.76 -7.71
CA THR A 236 4.79 1.98 -7.09
C THR A 236 5.80 2.94 -6.49
N LEU A 237 6.14 2.74 -5.22
CA LEU A 237 7.25 3.42 -4.55
C LEU A 237 8.39 2.45 -4.31
N LEU A 238 9.62 2.94 -4.38
CA LEU A 238 10.83 2.18 -4.12
C LEU A 238 11.67 2.90 -3.08
N ALA A 239 11.96 2.22 -1.97
CA ALA A 239 12.91 2.67 -0.97
C ALA A 239 14.15 1.79 -0.96
N ARG A 240 15.29 2.42 -0.72
CA ARG A 240 16.57 1.77 -0.53
C ARG A 240 17.15 2.06 0.84
N ARG A 241 17.92 1.12 1.36
CA ARG A 241 18.70 1.28 2.59
C ARG A 241 19.64 2.47 2.42
N PHE A 242 19.61 3.37 3.40
CA PHE A 242 20.61 4.42 3.51
C PHE A 242 21.85 3.85 4.21
N PRO A 243 23.07 4.00 3.66
CA PRO A 243 24.29 3.61 4.35
C PRO A 243 24.46 4.39 5.66
N ASP A 244 24.98 3.72 6.69
CA ASP A 244 25.37 4.37 7.95
C ASP A 244 26.55 5.33 7.75
#